data_AF-A0A951MG47-F1
#
_entry.id   AF-A0A951MG47-F1
#
_cell.length_a   1.000
_cell.length_b   1.000
_cell.length_c   1.000
_cell.angle_alpha   90.00
_cell.angle_beta   90.00
_cell.angle_gamma   90.00
#
_symmetry.space_group_name_H-M   'P 1'
#
loop_
_entity.id
_entity.type
_entity.pdbx_description
1 polymer ?
#
loop_
_entity_poly.entity_id
_entity_poly.type
_entity_poly.pdbx_seq_one_letter_code
_entity_poly.pdbx_strand_id
1 'polypeptide(L)'
;MSFISGFFRKLFSRNTQPVSENVNAPGVDACFAHHTEFVIGADPVASPFTPEILEVLGDILASPLGARIVRHVVRSGTRIPIALSEGPDVAFSVIEKTLYYTTDLAGYLASREHNIAHTLGTLMAHSLGYVIENLEGMTIPEEGVHVTRHCENVYREYKDMPLRCTYLAPGDVC
;
A
#
# COMPACT_ATOMS: atom_id res chain seq x y z
N MET A 1 18.28 -47.29 41.70
CA MET A 1 19.47 -46.79 40.99
C MET A 1 19.03 -45.83 39.90
N SER A 2 19.78 -44.74 39.74
CA SER A 2 19.73 -43.67 38.72
C SER A 2 18.69 -42.55 38.81
N PHE A 3 19.27 -41.36 38.98
CA PHE A 3 18.78 -39.99 38.94
C PHE A 3 18.85 -39.39 37.53
N ILE A 4 18.40 -38.12 37.44
CA ILE A 4 18.72 -37.03 36.47
C ILE A 4 17.61 -36.79 35.43
N SER A 5 16.76 -35.76 35.61
CA SER A 5 16.88 -34.36 35.12
C SER A 5 16.77 -34.25 33.60
N GLY A 6 15.98 -33.36 32.99
CA GLY A 6 15.29 -32.17 33.46
C GLY A 6 14.76 -31.41 32.22
N PHE A 7 14.52 -30.12 32.41
CA PHE A 7 14.25 -29.09 31.39
C PHE A 7 12.80 -28.90 30.91
N PHE A 8 12.13 -27.98 31.62
CA PHE A 8 11.15 -27.05 31.07
C PHE A 8 11.54 -26.54 29.68
N ARG A 9 10.65 -26.65 28.70
CA ARG A 9 10.38 -25.56 27.75
C ARG A 9 8.88 -25.48 27.48
N LYS A 10 8.26 -24.46 28.10
CA LYS A 10 7.10 -23.76 27.55
C LYS A 10 7.43 -23.38 26.10
N LEU A 11 7.01 -24.19 25.13
CA LEU A 11 6.84 -23.71 23.78
C LEU A 11 5.51 -23.00 23.76
N PHE A 12 5.59 -21.67 23.74
CA PHE A 12 4.51 -20.81 23.30
C PHE A 12 4.07 -21.31 21.93
N SER A 13 3.06 -22.17 21.90
CA SER A 13 2.21 -22.33 20.73
C SER A 13 1.52 -20.98 20.56
N ARG A 14 2.14 -20.08 19.79
CA ARG A 14 1.37 -18.98 19.20
C ARG A 14 0.29 -19.67 18.40
N ASN A 15 -0.92 -19.65 18.93
CA ASN A 15 -2.14 -19.69 18.15
C ASN A 15 -2.05 -18.53 17.15
N THR A 16 -1.34 -18.71 16.04
CA THR A 16 -1.73 -18.09 14.79
C THR A 16 -2.99 -18.81 14.39
N GLN A 17 -4.11 -18.40 14.98
CA GLN A 17 -5.38 -18.67 14.35
C GLN A 17 -5.27 -18.09 12.94
N PRO A 18 -5.67 -18.82 11.89
CA PRO A 18 -5.92 -18.18 10.61
C PRO A 18 -6.89 -17.04 10.93
N VAL A 19 -6.49 -15.81 10.61
CA VAL A 19 -7.40 -14.67 10.65
C VAL A 19 -8.58 -15.13 9.80
N SER A 20 -9.72 -15.42 10.43
CA SER A 20 -10.91 -15.79 9.67
C SER A 20 -11.13 -14.62 8.73
N GLU A 21 -11.04 -14.88 7.43
CA GLU A 21 -11.34 -13.92 6.38
C GLU A 21 -12.59 -13.17 6.81
N ASN A 22 -12.41 -11.89 7.06
CA ASN A 22 -13.48 -11.04 7.53
C ASN A 22 -14.43 -10.93 6.34
N VAL A 23 -15.49 -11.74 6.33
CA VAL A 23 -16.52 -11.81 5.27
C VAL A 23 -17.20 -10.45 5.01
N ASN A 24 -16.88 -9.44 5.82
CA ASN A 24 -17.35 -8.05 5.72
C ASN A 24 -16.24 -7.01 5.54
N ALA A 25 -15.02 -7.39 5.14
CA ALA A 25 -14.02 -6.38 4.79
C ALA A 25 -14.53 -5.59 3.57
N PRO A 26 -14.65 -4.25 3.66
CA PRO A 26 -15.12 -3.45 2.54
C PRO A 26 -14.19 -3.67 1.33
N GLY A 27 -14.79 -3.94 0.17
CA GLY A 27 -14.06 -4.10 -1.08
C GLY A 27 -13.46 -2.77 -1.58
N VAL A 28 -12.77 -2.83 -2.73
CA VAL A 28 -12.08 -1.67 -3.34
C VAL A 28 -13.01 -0.45 -3.46
N ASP A 29 -14.22 -0.61 -3.98
CA ASP A 29 -15.17 0.51 -4.19
C ASP A 29 -15.67 1.16 -2.89
N ALA A 30 -15.63 0.42 -1.79
CA ALA A 30 -16.01 0.91 -0.47
C ALA A 30 -14.86 1.66 0.22
N CYS A 31 -13.61 1.39 -0.15
CA CYS A 31 -12.43 2.06 0.40
C CYS A 31 -11.95 3.24 -0.44
N PHE A 32 -12.11 3.16 -1.77
CA PHE A 32 -11.51 4.11 -2.71
C PHE A 32 -12.57 4.77 -3.60
N ALA A 33 -12.35 6.04 -3.91
CA ALA A 33 -13.15 6.78 -4.89
C ALA A 33 -12.27 7.07 -6.10
N HIS A 34 -12.68 6.61 -7.28
CA HIS A 34 -11.90 6.76 -8.50
C HIS A 34 -12.49 7.81 -9.44
N HIS A 35 -11.59 8.59 -10.04
CA HIS A 35 -11.92 9.57 -11.06
C HIS A 35 -10.77 9.72 -12.06
N THR A 36 -11.05 10.37 -13.18
CA THR A 36 -10.07 10.74 -14.19
C THR A 36 -9.99 12.25 -14.28
N GLU A 37 -8.76 12.76 -14.33
CA GLU A 37 -8.41 14.15 -14.58
C GLU A 37 -7.39 14.20 -15.73
N PHE A 38 -7.78 14.70 -16.90
CA PHE A 38 -6.88 14.76 -18.05
C PHE A 38 -5.59 15.54 -17.74
N VAL A 39 -5.69 16.58 -16.91
CA VAL A 39 -4.57 17.31 -16.31
C VAL A 39 -4.89 17.48 -14.83
N ILE A 40 -3.88 17.41 -13.97
CA ILE A 40 -4.03 17.64 -12.52
C ILE A 40 -4.77 18.95 -12.24
N GLY A 41 -5.86 18.87 -11.47
CA GLY A 41 -6.72 19.99 -11.11
C GLY A 41 -7.80 20.33 -12.15
N ALA A 42 -7.94 19.52 -13.22
CA ALA A 42 -9.10 19.58 -14.10
C ALA A 42 -10.35 19.03 -13.41
N ASP A 43 -11.53 19.27 -14.01
CA ASP A 43 -12.78 18.76 -13.47
C ASP A 43 -12.77 17.22 -13.40
N PRO A 44 -12.90 16.62 -12.20
CA PRO A 44 -12.79 15.18 -12.04
C PRO A 44 -14.03 14.48 -12.60
N VAL A 45 -13.81 13.47 -13.42
CA VAL A 45 -14.88 12.62 -13.97
C VAL A 45 -14.82 11.25 -13.31
N ALA A 46 -15.90 10.84 -12.64
CA ALA A 46 -15.99 9.50 -12.07
C ALA A 46 -15.75 8.44 -13.16
N SER A 47 -14.85 7.51 -12.89
CA SER A 47 -14.42 6.49 -13.84
C SER A 47 -14.14 5.17 -13.13
N PRO A 48 -14.27 4.02 -13.81
CA PRO A 48 -13.83 2.76 -13.22
C PRO A 48 -12.31 2.71 -13.12
N PHE A 49 -11.80 1.99 -12.14
CA PHE A 49 -10.39 1.60 -12.10
C PHE A 49 -10.04 0.71 -13.29
N THR A 50 -8.77 0.72 -13.71
CA THR A 50 -8.27 -0.30 -14.65
C THR A 50 -8.13 -1.66 -13.96
N PRO A 51 -8.14 -2.79 -14.68
CA PRO A 51 -7.99 -4.12 -14.09
C PRO A 51 -6.72 -4.27 -13.23
N GLU A 52 -5.60 -3.71 -13.68
CA GLU A 52 -4.31 -3.78 -12.99
C GLU A 52 -4.34 -3.03 -11.66
N ILE A 53 -5.00 -1.87 -11.63
CA ILE A 53 -5.18 -1.08 -10.42
C ILE A 53 -6.13 -1.77 -9.45
N LEU A 54 -7.21 -2.39 -9.95
CA LEU A 54 -8.12 -3.18 -9.13
C LEU A 54 -7.41 -4.36 -8.45
N GLU A 55 -6.59 -5.10 -9.20
CA GLU A 55 -5.82 -6.23 -8.67
C GLU A 55 -4.88 -5.78 -7.56
N VAL A 56 -4.10 -4.71 -7.81
CA VAL A 56 -3.17 -4.15 -6.81
C VAL A 56 -3.89 -3.62 -5.57
N LEU A 57 -5.01 -2.90 -5.74
CA LEU A 57 -5.79 -2.41 -4.60
C LEU A 57 -6.40 -3.56 -3.80
N GLY A 58 -6.84 -4.63 -4.47
CA GLY A 58 -7.30 -5.85 -3.82
C GLY A 58 -6.20 -6.49 -2.96
N ASP A 59 -4.99 -6.63 -3.53
CA ASP A 59 -3.81 -7.16 -2.82
C ASP A 59 -3.43 -6.28 -1.62
N ILE A 60 -3.47 -4.95 -1.78
CA ILE A 60 -3.21 -4.01 -0.69
C ILE A 60 -4.27 -4.14 0.40
N LEU A 61 -5.55 -4.26 0.05
CA LEU A 61 -6.63 -4.45 1.03
C LEU A 61 -6.52 -5.77 1.79
N ALA A 62 -5.96 -6.82 1.18
CA ALA A 62 -5.67 -8.10 1.83
C ALA A 62 -4.46 -8.03 2.79
N SER A 63 -3.60 -7.01 2.66
CA SER A 63 -2.41 -6.84 3.50
C SER A 63 -2.71 -6.15 4.85
N PRO A 64 -1.76 -6.13 5.81
CA PRO A 64 -1.92 -5.35 7.05
C PRO A 64 -2.09 -3.84 6.83
N LEU A 65 -1.58 -3.29 5.71
CA LEU A 65 -1.85 -1.92 5.29
C LEU A 65 -3.33 -1.72 4.95
N GLY A 66 -3.95 -2.70 4.30
CA GLY A 66 -5.38 -2.75 4.03
C GLY A 66 -6.23 -2.58 5.29
N ALA A 67 -5.85 -3.27 6.38
CA ALA A 67 -6.53 -3.11 7.66
C ALA A 67 -6.46 -1.68 8.22
N ARG A 68 -5.38 -0.92 7.96
CA ARG A 68 -5.29 0.51 8.31
C ARG A 68 -6.22 1.35 7.44
N ILE A 69 -6.24 1.10 6.13
CA ILE A 69 -7.13 1.79 5.17
C ILE A 69 -8.59 1.60 5.57
N VAL A 70 -9.01 0.35 5.79
CA VAL A 70 -10.37 0.02 6.22
C VAL A 70 -10.74 0.74 7.52
N ARG A 71 -9.86 0.73 8.53
CA ARG A 71 -10.10 1.46 9.79
C ARG A 71 -10.23 2.97 9.57
N HIS A 72 -9.39 3.55 8.71
CA HIS A 72 -9.49 4.96 8.37
C HIS A 72 -10.86 5.27 7.75
N VAL A 73 -11.24 4.55 6.71
CA VAL A 73 -12.50 4.75 5.96
C VAL A 73 -13.72 4.56 6.87
N VAL A 74 -13.73 3.53 7.71
CA VAL A 74 -14.81 3.29 8.66
C VAL A 74 -14.92 4.42 9.70
N ARG A 75 -13.78 4.96 10.16
CA ARG A 75 -13.75 6.03 11.16
C ARG A 75 -14.13 7.40 10.56
N SER A 76 -13.63 7.71 9.37
CA SER A 76 -13.82 9.02 8.73
C SER A 76 -15.13 9.11 7.93
N GLY A 77 -15.67 7.98 7.50
CA GLY A 77 -16.77 7.92 6.54
C GLY A 77 -16.38 8.34 5.12
N THR A 78 -15.08 8.57 4.88
CA THR A 78 -14.56 9.13 3.63
C THR A 78 -13.68 8.11 2.92
N ARG A 79 -13.96 7.90 1.63
CA ARG A 79 -13.13 7.06 0.75
C ARG A 79 -11.85 7.80 0.37
N ILE A 80 -10.78 7.04 0.15
CA ILE A 80 -9.51 7.59 -0.31
C ILE A 80 -9.63 7.93 -1.80
N PRO A 81 -9.41 9.20 -2.21
CA PRO A 81 -9.50 9.58 -3.61
C PRO A 81 -8.27 9.11 -4.40
N ILE A 82 -8.51 8.47 -5.53
CA ILE A 82 -7.51 8.04 -6.51
C ILE A 82 -7.90 8.60 -7.88
N ALA A 83 -6.94 9.17 -8.59
CA ALA A 83 -7.13 9.81 -9.87
C ALA A 83 -6.21 9.21 -10.94
N LEU A 84 -6.78 8.89 -12.10
CA LEU A 84 -6.01 8.70 -13.33
C LEU A 84 -5.73 10.05 -13.98
N SER A 85 -4.48 10.34 -14.31
CA SER A 85 -4.12 11.58 -15.03
C SER A 85 -3.02 11.37 -16.07
N GLU A 86 -3.05 12.14 -17.15
CA GLU A 86 -1.95 12.21 -18.13
C GLU A 86 -0.81 13.14 -17.67
N GLY A 87 -1.02 13.88 -16.57
CA GLY A 87 -0.11 14.91 -16.08
C GLY A 87 1.07 14.52 -15.17
N PRO A 88 1.16 13.33 -14.53
CA PRO A 88 2.33 13.03 -13.70
C PRO A 88 3.48 12.46 -14.55
N ASP A 89 4.65 13.10 -14.49
CA ASP A 89 5.93 12.61 -15.06
C ASP A 89 6.46 11.32 -14.36
N VAL A 90 5.69 10.77 -13.41
CA VAL A 90 6.02 9.64 -12.55
C VAL A 90 4.83 8.69 -12.45
N ALA A 91 5.06 7.42 -12.14
CA ALA A 91 3.98 6.42 -12.04
C ALA A 91 2.90 6.80 -11.04
N PHE A 92 3.30 7.36 -9.89
CA PHE A 92 2.40 7.80 -8.84
C PHE A 92 2.84 9.13 -8.27
N SER A 93 1.88 10.00 -7.97
CA SER A 93 2.09 11.25 -7.25
C SER A 93 1.00 11.44 -6.21
N VAL A 94 1.32 12.13 -5.11
CA VAL A 94 0.33 12.50 -4.10
C VAL A 94 0.23 14.01 -4.06
N ILE A 95 -0.94 14.54 -4.39
CA ILE A 95 -1.21 15.97 -4.38
C ILE A 95 -2.36 16.21 -3.43
N GLU A 96 -2.08 17.00 -2.40
CA GLU A 96 -2.95 17.20 -1.23
C GLU A 96 -3.32 15.87 -0.56
N LYS A 97 -4.45 15.28 -0.96
CA LYS A 97 -5.02 14.05 -0.38
C LYS A 97 -5.39 13.01 -1.43
N THR A 98 -5.04 13.27 -2.69
CA THR A 98 -5.39 12.41 -3.83
C THR A 98 -4.14 11.71 -4.34
N LEU A 99 -4.27 10.40 -4.55
CA LEU A 99 -3.27 9.60 -5.24
C LEU A 99 -3.50 9.69 -6.75
N TYR A 100 -2.56 10.25 -7.48
CA TYR A 100 -2.56 10.28 -8.94
C TYR A 100 -1.73 9.14 -9.50
N TYR A 101 -2.18 8.54 -10.59
CA TYR A 101 -1.38 7.59 -11.38
C TYR A 101 -1.47 7.89 -12.88
N THR A 102 -0.41 7.55 -13.61
CA THR A 102 -0.30 7.81 -15.06
C THR A 102 -1.10 6.81 -15.90
N THR A 103 -1.49 7.22 -17.12
CA THR A 103 -2.14 6.33 -18.11
C THR A 103 -1.18 5.28 -18.68
N ASP A 104 0.13 5.54 -18.71
CA ASP A 104 1.14 4.63 -19.24
C ASP A 104 1.94 3.91 -18.14
N LEU A 105 1.22 3.21 -17.25
CA LEU A 105 1.87 2.37 -16.24
C LEU A 105 2.66 1.21 -16.87
N ALA A 106 2.18 0.67 -17.98
CA ALA A 106 2.86 -0.41 -18.69
C ALA A 106 4.22 0.04 -19.24
N GLY A 107 4.29 1.21 -19.89
CA GLY A 107 5.54 1.80 -20.36
C GLY A 107 6.47 2.18 -19.21
N TYR A 108 5.95 2.75 -18.13
CA TYR A 108 6.73 3.03 -16.92
C TYR A 108 7.37 1.76 -16.34
N LEU A 109 6.60 0.67 -16.22
CA LEU A 109 7.07 -0.59 -15.65
C LEU A 109 8.01 -1.35 -16.59
N ALA A 110 7.76 -1.31 -17.90
CA ALA A 110 8.64 -1.89 -18.91
C ALA A 110 10.03 -1.26 -18.91
N SER A 111 10.14 0.03 -18.58
CA SER A 111 11.42 0.73 -18.45
C SER A 111 12.25 0.33 -17.22
N ARG A 112 11.71 -0.51 -16.31
CA ARG A 112 12.28 -0.76 -14.98
C ARG A 112 12.74 -2.22 -14.72
N GLU A 113 12.76 -3.11 -15.72
CA GLU A 113 13.30 -4.51 -15.65
C GLU A 113 12.96 -5.32 -14.37
N HIS A 114 11.78 -5.11 -13.77
CA HIS A 114 11.37 -5.77 -12.53
C HIS A 114 9.95 -6.34 -12.63
N ASN A 115 9.62 -7.31 -11.77
CA ASN A 115 8.29 -7.91 -11.69
C ASN A 115 7.23 -6.80 -11.55
N ILE A 116 6.39 -6.67 -12.57
CA ILE A 116 5.48 -5.55 -12.81
C ILE A 116 4.46 -5.40 -11.69
N ALA A 117 3.83 -6.50 -11.24
CA ALA A 117 2.83 -6.48 -10.17
C ALA A 117 3.45 -6.12 -8.81
N HIS A 118 4.63 -6.65 -8.51
CA HIS A 118 5.37 -6.32 -7.28
C HIS A 118 5.84 -4.86 -7.27
N THR A 119 6.26 -4.34 -8.43
CA THR A 119 6.69 -2.95 -8.58
C THR A 119 5.51 -2.00 -8.44
N LEU A 120 4.38 -2.30 -9.09
CA LEU A 120 3.18 -1.48 -9.02
C LEU A 120 2.58 -1.45 -7.60
N GLY A 121 2.48 -2.61 -6.95
CA GLY A 121 1.94 -2.71 -5.59
C GLY A 121 2.80 -2.02 -4.53
N THR A 122 4.13 -2.16 -4.62
CA THR A 122 5.03 -1.46 -3.67
C THR A 122 5.00 0.05 -3.86
N LEU A 123 5.01 0.55 -5.10
CA LEU A 123 4.90 1.99 -5.38
C LEU A 123 3.55 2.54 -4.93
N MET A 124 2.45 1.83 -5.17
CA MET A 124 1.14 2.25 -4.70
C MET A 124 1.03 2.22 -3.17
N ALA A 125 1.53 1.17 -2.50
CA ALA A 125 1.55 1.09 -1.04
C ALA A 125 2.36 2.23 -0.41
N HIS A 126 3.47 2.61 -1.05
CA HIS A 126 4.26 3.78 -0.68
C HIS A 126 3.41 5.06 -0.78
N SER A 127 2.84 5.34 -1.95
CA SER A 127 2.07 6.58 -2.16
C SER A 127 0.80 6.64 -1.32
N LEU A 128 0.10 5.52 -1.11
CA LEU A 128 -1.03 5.44 -0.18
C LEU A 128 -0.62 5.74 1.26
N GLY A 129 0.61 5.42 1.64
CA GLY A 129 1.15 5.79 2.95
C GLY A 129 1.13 7.30 3.17
N TYR A 130 1.60 8.09 2.19
CA TYR A 130 1.52 9.56 2.27
C TYR A 130 0.07 10.05 2.32
N VAL A 131 -0.83 9.47 1.52
CA VAL A 131 -2.24 9.86 1.52
C VAL A 131 -2.87 9.63 2.89
N ILE A 132 -2.65 8.45 3.49
CA ILE A 132 -3.17 8.13 4.83
C ILE A 132 -2.58 9.08 5.87
N GLU A 133 -1.27 9.33 5.85
CA GLU A 133 -0.63 10.24 6.80
C GLU A 133 -1.18 11.67 6.67
N ASN A 134 -1.38 12.17 5.45
CA ASN A 134 -2.02 13.47 5.18
C ASN A 134 -3.48 13.51 5.65
N LEU A 135 -4.24 12.43 5.44
CA LEU A 135 -5.63 12.31 5.90
C LEU A 135 -5.74 12.22 7.42
N GLU A 136 -4.74 11.64 8.09
CA GLU A 136 -4.66 11.52 9.54
C GLU A 136 -4.00 12.75 10.22
N GLY A 137 -3.55 13.73 9.44
CA GLY A 137 -2.93 14.96 9.95
C GLY A 137 -1.57 14.72 10.60
N MET A 138 -0.86 13.68 10.20
CA MET A 138 0.48 13.36 10.69
C MET A 138 1.52 14.29 10.05
N THR A 139 2.50 14.74 10.82
CA THR A 139 3.67 15.44 10.26
C THR A 139 4.53 14.42 9.52
N ILE A 140 4.61 14.55 8.19
CA ILE A 140 5.47 13.72 7.35
C ILE A 140 6.92 14.21 7.55
N PRO A 141 7.83 13.42 8.14
CA PRO A 141 9.25 13.77 8.21
C PRO A 141 9.89 13.78 6.81
N GLU A 142 11.15 14.23 6.69
CA GLU A 142 11.89 14.31 5.41
C GLU A 142 11.57 13.15 4.44
N GLU A 143 11.35 13.49 3.17
CA GLU A 143 10.81 12.60 2.13
C GLU A 143 11.43 11.19 2.18
N GLY A 144 10.57 10.18 2.19
CA GLY A 144 10.94 8.80 1.84
C GLY A 144 11.44 7.89 2.96
N VAL A 145 11.69 8.34 4.19
CA VAL A 145 12.17 7.42 5.26
C VAL A 145 11.03 6.78 6.07
N HIS A 146 10.03 7.58 6.49
CA HIS A 146 8.94 7.08 7.34
C HIS A 146 7.93 6.24 6.57
N VAL A 147 7.48 6.71 5.40
CA VAL A 147 6.49 6.04 4.56
C VAL A 147 6.97 4.67 4.07
N THR A 148 8.25 4.58 3.70
CA THR A 148 8.90 3.32 3.31
C THR A 148 8.84 2.29 4.44
N ARG A 149 9.17 2.71 5.66
CA ARG A 149 9.18 1.81 6.82
C ARG A 149 7.78 1.44 7.30
N HIS A 150 6.79 2.29 7.10
CA HIS A 150 5.46 2.17 7.71
C HIS A 150 4.39 1.56 6.81
N CYS A 151 4.45 1.81 5.50
CA CYS A 151 3.39 1.41 4.57
C CYS A 151 3.93 0.49 3.47
N GLU A 152 5.00 0.91 2.80
CA GLU A 152 5.61 0.09 1.75
C GLU A 152 6.22 -1.20 2.30
N ASN A 153 7.05 -1.12 3.35
CA ASN A 153 7.67 -2.31 3.95
C ASN A 153 6.66 -3.26 4.57
N VAL A 154 5.54 -2.75 5.09
CA VAL A 154 4.43 -3.59 5.57
C VAL A 154 3.83 -4.40 4.41
N TYR A 155 3.68 -3.78 3.24
CA TYR A 155 3.23 -4.47 2.04
C TYR A 155 4.29 -5.43 1.47
N ARG A 156 5.57 -5.03 1.48
CA ARG A 156 6.70 -5.88 1.04
C ARG A 156 6.83 -7.12 1.91
N GLU A 157 6.73 -6.99 3.23
CA GLU A 157 6.74 -8.13 4.17
C GLU A 157 5.57 -9.07 3.88
N TYR A 158 4.37 -8.54 3.62
CA TYR A 158 3.21 -9.34 3.23
C TYR A 158 3.42 -10.12 1.91
N LYS A 159 4.20 -9.58 0.97
CA LYS A 159 4.51 -10.23 -0.32
C LYS A 159 5.83 -11.00 -0.32
N ASP A 160 6.45 -11.22 0.85
CA ASP A 160 7.76 -11.87 1.00
C ASP A 160 8.87 -11.21 0.15
N MET A 161 8.84 -9.88 0.05
CA MET A 161 9.79 -9.07 -0.71
C MET A 161 10.90 -8.50 0.20
N PRO A 162 12.13 -8.32 -0.31
CA PRO A 162 13.19 -7.63 0.44
C PRO A 162 12.74 -6.24 0.87
N LEU A 163 12.96 -5.87 2.14
CA LEU A 163 12.51 -4.61 2.71
C LEU A 163 13.40 -3.47 2.22
N ARG A 164 12.91 -2.23 2.23
CA ARG A 164 13.72 -1.07 1.90
C ARG A 164 14.11 -0.28 3.14
N CYS A 165 15.36 0.16 3.20
CA CYS A 165 15.83 1.01 4.28
C CYS A 165 15.52 2.49 4.01
N THR A 166 15.79 2.96 2.79
CA THR A 166 15.51 4.32 2.28
C THR A 166 15.27 4.32 0.76
N TYR A 167 14.97 5.50 0.20
CA TYR A 167 14.98 5.78 -1.25
C TYR A 167 16.27 6.47 -1.73
N LEU A 168 17.21 6.73 -0.82
CA LEU A 168 18.35 7.61 -1.08
C LEU A 168 19.46 6.93 -1.90
N ALA A 169 19.47 5.59 -1.94
CA ALA A 169 20.45 4.83 -2.70
C ALA A 169 19.78 3.67 -3.49
N PRO A 170 20.18 3.45 -4.76
CA PRO A 170 19.81 2.25 -5.50
C PRO A 170 20.27 0.98 -4.74
N GLY A 171 19.36 0.03 -4.56
CA GLY A 171 19.67 -1.25 -3.89
C GLY A 171 19.68 -1.20 -2.37
N ASP A 172 19.18 -0.13 -1.74
CA ASP A 172 19.14 -0.01 -0.29
C ASP A 172 18.06 -0.91 0.33
N VAL A 173 18.47 -2.13 0.69
CA VAL A 173 17.63 -3.21 1.21
C VAL A 173 17.98 -3.48 2.68
N CYS A 174 16.94 -3.63 3.50
CA CYS A 174 17.02 -4.27 4.81
C CYS A 174 16.58 -5.74 4.65
#